data_AF-A0A9D2B203-F1
#
_entry.id   AF-A0A9D2B203-F1
#
_cell.length_a   1.000
_cell.length_b   1.000
_cell.length_c   1.000
_cell.angle_alpha   90.00
_cell.angle_beta   90.00
_cell.angle_gamma   90.00
#
_symmetry.space_group_name_H-M   'P 1'
#
loop_
_entity.id
_entity.type
_entity.pdbx_description
1 polymer ?
#
loop_
_entity_poly.entity_id
_entity_poly.type
_entity_poly.pdbx_seq_one_letter_code
_entity_poly.pdbx_strand_id
1 'polypeptide(L)'
;MKQITVFYDAEKSSCRKYVEELKRYENVTCKIARDFQSEKIIFEDGKVVLFLFESEKGSIPKEIRYLISHLIMGKTEKHALVVTGGSREFNALRVAHSLLEERGFQVKNLYTEYVLEKNGYNVVSAVRKIMNDLERGNENLLFREEEGKIPRKEIRKRLRDELKKYKLYRKRHRSE
;
A
#
# COMPACT_ATOMS: atom_id res chain seq x y z
N MET A 1 1.69 13.69 -16.66
CA MET A 1 1.62 12.75 -15.52
C MET A 1 0.20 12.69 -14.99
N LYS A 2 -0.27 11.52 -14.57
CA LYS A 2 -1.58 11.36 -13.93
C LYS A 2 -1.52 11.88 -12.49
N GLN A 3 -2.62 12.48 -12.02
CA GLN A 3 -2.74 12.90 -10.62
C GLN A 3 -2.81 11.66 -9.71
N ILE A 4 -2.11 11.72 -8.58
CA ILE A 4 -2.06 10.65 -7.59
C ILE A 4 -2.66 11.16 -6.29
N THR A 5 -3.71 10.50 -5.83
CA THR A 5 -4.32 10.76 -4.53
C THR A 5 -3.79 9.74 -3.52
N VAL A 6 -3.13 10.22 -2.48
CA VAL A 6 -2.63 9.41 -1.37
C VAL A 6 -3.56 9.57 -0.17
N PHE A 7 -4.29 8.53 0.18
CA PHE A 7 -4.99 8.47 1.45
C PHE A 7 -4.09 7.85 2.51
N TYR A 8 -3.88 8.56 3.62
CA TYR A 8 -2.96 8.09 4.66
C TYR A 8 -3.49 8.18 6.08
N ASP A 9 -2.99 7.30 6.94
CA ASP A 9 -3.20 7.36 8.38
C ASP A 9 -2.25 8.40 9.02
N ALA A 10 -2.79 9.58 9.38
CA ALA A 10 -1.98 10.67 9.92
C ALA A 10 -1.55 10.48 11.37
N GLU A 11 -2.17 9.56 12.12
CA GLU A 11 -1.81 9.30 13.52
C GLU A 11 -0.45 8.60 13.63
N LYS A 12 -0.05 7.88 12.58
CA LYS A 12 1.14 7.03 12.57
C LYS A 12 2.36 7.78 12.07
N SER A 13 3.41 7.80 12.88
CA SER A 13 4.67 8.45 12.52
C SER A 13 5.33 7.81 11.30
N SER A 14 5.19 6.49 11.13
CA SER A 14 5.63 5.72 9.97
C SER A 14 5.02 6.28 8.67
N CYS A 15 3.70 6.48 8.64
CA CYS A 15 3.00 7.09 7.51
C CYS A 15 3.42 8.55 7.27
N ARG A 16 3.56 9.36 8.32
CA ARG A 16 3.95 10.78 8.18
C ARG A 16 5.30 10.95 7.48
N LYS A 17 6.29 10.10 7.80
CA LYS A 17 7.60 10.11 7.12
C LYS A 17 7.48 9.89 5.60
N TYR A 18 6.64 8.95 5.18
CA TYR A 18 6.40 8.71 3.75
C TYR A 18 5.69 9.90 3.09
N VAL A 19 4.73 10.51 3.78
CA VAL A 19 3.98 11.68 3.28
C VAL A 19 4.88 12.90 3.08
N GLU A 20 5.83 13.14 3.99
CA GLU A 20 6.81 14.24 3.84
C GLU A 20 7.59 14.13 2.53
N GLU A 21 7.98 12.92 2.13
CA GLU A 21 8.68 12.68 0.87
C GLU A 21 7.73 12.68 -0.34
N LEU A 22 6.51 12.14 -0.19
CA LEU A 22 5.49 12.12 -1.27
C LEU A 22 5.01 13.52 -1.66
N LYS A 23 4.91 14.44 -0.70
CA LYS A 23 4.50 15.85 -0.94
C LYS A 23 5.48 16.63 -1.81
N ARG A 24 6.69 16.12 -2.04
CA ARG A 24 7.69 16.75 -2.93
C ARG A 24 7.36 16.59 -4.42
N TYR A 25 6.41 15.73 -4.77
CA TYR A 25 5.99 15.49 -6.15
C TYR A 25 4.75 16.34 -6.48
N GLU A 26 4.82 17.15 -7.53
CA GLU A 26 3.76 18.11 -7.90
C GLU A 26 2.42 17.45 -8.26
N ASN A 27 2.45 16.21 -8.74
CA ASN A 27 1.25 15.45 -9.12
C ASN A 27 0.68 14.60 -7.97
N VAL A 28 1.10 14.83 -6.73
CA VAL A 28 0.66 14.07 -5.56
C VAL A 28 -0.19 14.95 -4.64
N THR A 29 -1.41 14.50 -4.37
CA THR A 29 -2.29 15.08 -3.36
C THR A 29 -2.42 14.13 -2.17
N CYS A 30 -1.95 14.53 -0.99
CA CYS A 30 -2.08 13.75 0.24
C CYS A 30 -3.33 14.15 1.02
N LYS A 31 -4.16 13.18 1.37
CA LYS A 31 -5.43 13.33 2.09
C LYS A 31 -5.42 12.47 3.35
N ILE A 32 -5.82 13.05 4.48
CA ILE A 32 -5.87 12.30 5.75
C ILE A 32 -7.10 11.40 5.74
N ALA A 33 -6.93 10.11 6.02
CA ALA A 33 -8.00 9.13 5.90
C ALA A 33 -9.19 9.38 6.84
N ARG A 34 -8.94 9.89 8.06
CA ARG A 34 -9.98 10.14 9.06
C ARG A 34 -10.96 11.23 8.64
N ASP A 35 -10.53 12.17 7.78
CA ASP A 35 -11.34 13.33 7.37
C ASP A 35 -12.53 12.90 6.49
N PHE A 36 -12.53 11.66 5.99
CA PHE A 36 -13.55 11.11 5.10
C PHE A 36 -14.56 10.19 5.81
N GLN A 37 -14.47 10.01 7.14
CA GLN A 37 -15.33 9.06 7.85
C GLN A 37 -16.82 9.41 7.86
N SER A 38 -17.17 10.65 7.55
CA SER A 38 -18.55 11.13 7.41
C SER A 38 -19.03 11.17 5.96
N GLU A 39 -18.13 10.96 4.99
CA GLU A 39 -18.46 11.04 3.57
C GLU A 39 -19.09 9.74 3.06
N LYS A 40 -20.34 9.83 2.60
CA LYS A 40 -21.06 8.67 2.04
C LYS A 40 -20.46 8.17 0.74
N ILE A 41 -19.87 9.07 -0.04
CA ILE A 41 -19.29 8.77 -1.35
C ILE A 41 -18.04 9.61 -1.53
N ILE A 42 -16.94 8.95 -1.92
CA ILE A 42 -15.65 9.58 -2.15
C ILE A 42 -15.27 9.32 -3.61
N PHE A 43 -15.07 10.37 -4.40
CA PHE A 43 -14.79 10.23 -5.84
C PHE A 43 -13.31 10.54 -6.15
N GLU A 44 -12.63 9.57 -6.74
CA GLU A 44 -11.26 9.73 -7.26
C GLU A 44 -11.12 9.11 -8.65
N ASP A 45 -12.07 9.41 -9.54
CA ASP A 45 -12.02 8.91 -10.91
C ASP A 45 -10.95 9.63 -11.76
N GLY A 46 -10.38 8.91 -12.73
CA GLY A 46 -9.31 9.43 -13.58
C GLY A 46 -7.98 9.70 -12.85
N LYS A 47 -7.79 9.15 -11.65
CA LYS A 47 -6.58 9.31 -10.83
C LYS A 47 -6.03 7.97 -10.35
N VAL A 48 -4.75 7.98 -9.99
CA VAL A 48 -4.12 6.86 -9.29
C VAL A 48 -4.41 7.01 -7.80
N VAL A 49 -4.89 5.96 -7.14
CA VAL A 49 -5.12 5.98 -5.69
C VAL A 49 -4.09 5.13 -4.97
N LEU A 50 -3.45 5.72 -3.96
CA LEU A 50 -2.52 5.03 -3.06
C LEU A 50 -3.07 5.08 -1.64
N PHE A 51 -3.16 3.92 -0.99
CA PHE A 51 -3.44 3.84 0.45
C PHE A 51 -2.15 3.59 1.23
N LEU A 52 -1.89 4.43 2.22
CA LEU A 52 -0.71 4.40 3.06
C LEU A 52 -1.11 4.28 4.53
N PHE A 53 -0.79 3.15 5.16
CA PHE A 53 -1.25 2.92 6.54
C PHE A 53 -0.35 1.97 7.32
N GLU A 54 -0.40 2.05 8.65
CA GLU A 54 0.29 1.11 9.53
C GLU A 54 -0.57 -0.11 9.85
N SER A 55 0.08 -1.27 10.02
CA SER A 55 -0.65 -2.49 10.37
C SER A 55 -1.09 -2.53 11.83
N GLU A 56 -2.39 -2.72 12.06
CA GLU A 56 -2.96 -2.95 13.39
C GLU A 56 -3.00 -4.44 13.73
N LYS A 57 -1.85 -5.03 14.08
CA LYS A 57 -1.75 -6.47 14.41
C LYS A 57 -2.27 -7.39 13.28
N GLY A 58 -2.07 -6.98 12.03
CA GLY A 58 -2.49 -7.70 10.84
C GLY A 58 -3.88 -7.35 10.31
N SER A 59 -4.59 -6.43 10.95
CA SER A 59 -5.74 -5.74 10.36
C SER A 59 -5.34 -4.39 9.74
N ILE A 60 -6.27 -3.81 9.00
CA ILE A 60 -6.20 -2.45 8.47
C ILE A 60 -6.91 -1.49 9.43
N PRO A 61 -6.47 -0.22 9.54
CA PRO A 61 -7.18 0.79 10.32
C PRO A 61 -8.63 0.98 9.87
N LYS A 62 -9.50 1.39 10.79
CA LYS A 62 -10.93 1.57 10.54
C LYS A 62 -11.19 2.63 9.47
N GLU A 63 -10.41 3.70 9.49
CA GLU A 63 -10.43 4.83 8.56
C GLU A 63 -10.16 4.35 7.13
N ILE A 64 -9.12 3.52 6.96
CA ILE A 64 -8.74 2.95 5.66
C ILE A 64 -9.81 1.97 5.17
N ARG A 65 -10.35 1.14 6.07
CA ARG A 65 -11.46 0.25 5.73
C ARG A 65 -12.68 1.05 5.25
N TYR A 66 -13.03 2.12 5.96
CA TYR A 66 -14.15 2.98 5.60
C TYR A 66 -13.93 3.59 4.22
N LEU A 67 -12.75 4.17 3.98
CA LEU A 67 -12.38 4.72 2.67
C LEU A 67 -12.57 3.69 1.55
N ILE A 68 -11.96 2.51 1.67
CA ILE A 68 -12.07 1.45 0.64
C ILE A 68 -13.54 1.13 0.36
N SER A 69 -14.38 1.07 1.39
CA SER A 69 -15.82 0.76 1.26
C SER A 69 -16.67 1.87 0.64
N HIS A 70 -16.23 3.12 0.65
CA HIS A 70 -17.01 4.27 0.15
C HIS A 70 -16.37 4.95 -1.07
N LEU A 71 -15.18 4.50 -1.48
CA LEU A 71 -14.45 5.04 -2.62
C LEU A 71 -15.05 4.55 -3.94
N ILE A 72 -15.31 5.50 -4.83
CA ILE A 72 -15.68 5.31 -6.23
C ILE A 72 -14.52 5.83 -7.08
N MET A 73 -13.95 4.93 -7.87
CA MET A 73 -12.83 5.18 -8.77
C MET A 73 -12.89 4.23 -9.96
N GLY A 74 -12.21 4.59 -11.05
CA GLY A 74 -12.12 3.73 -12.23
C GLY A 74 -11.54 2.35 -11.89
N LYS A 75 -12.20 1.29 -12.38
CA LYS A 75 -11.82 -0.11 -12.11
C LYS A 75 -10.51 -0.53 -12.79
N THR A 76 -10.18 0.14 -13.89
CA THR A 76 -8.97 -0.07 -14.68
C THR A 76 -7.82 0.84 -14.24
N GLU A 77 -8.07 1.74 -13.29
CA GLU A 77 -7.07 2.66 -12.79
C GLU A 77 -6.00 1.94 -11.96
N LYS A 78 -4.79 2.49 -11.99
CA LYS A 78 -3.67 1.96 -11.20
C LYS A 78 -3.89 2.31 -9.74
N HIS A 79 -3.90 1.28 -8.88
CA HIS A 79 -4.04 1.45 -7.44
C HIS A 79 -2.87 0.81 -6.69
N ALA A 80 -2.45 1.47 -5.61
CA ALA A 80 -1.35 1.01 -4.77
C ALA A 80 -1.72 0.89 -3.29
N LEU A 81 -1.06 -0.05 -2.62
CA LEU A 81 -1.11 -0.25 -1.18
C LEU A 81 0.30 -0.21 -0.61
N VAL A 82 0.52 0.63 0.40
CA VAL A 82 1.77 0.73 1.16
C VAL A 82 1.45 0.52 2.64
N VAL A 83 1.97 -0.55 3.22
CA VAL A 83 1.83 -0.82 4.65
C VAL A 83 3.13 -0.46 5.37
N THR A 84 3.09 0.54 6.24
CA THR A 84 4.27 1.03 6.97
C THR A 84 4.25 0.58 8.42
N GLY A 85 5.11 -0.38 8.76
CA GLY A 85 5.34 -0.77 10.14
C GLY A 85 4.17 -1.49 10.83
N GLY A 86 4.21 -1.47 12.16
CA GLY A 86 3.30 -2.24 13.00
C GLY A 86 3.68 -3.72 13.05
N SER A 87 2.70 -4.60 13.26
CA SER A 87 2.96 -6.04 13.29
C SER A 87 2.07 -6.76 12.30
N ARG A 88 2.65 -7.74 11.59
CA ARG A 88 1.97 -8.55 10.57
C ARG A 88 1.53 -7.73 9.35
N GLU A 89 2.39 -6.85 8.85
CA GLU A 89 2.17 -6.02 7.65
C GLU A 89 1.56 -6.80 6.49
N PHE A 90 2.09 -7.99 6.16
CA PHE A 90 1.56 -8.83 5.09
C PHE A 90 0.11 -9.27 5.28
N ASN A 91 -0.32 -9.49 6.53
CA ASN A 91 -1.73 -9.81 6.79
C ASN A 91 -2.61 -8.60 6.49
N ALA A 92 -2.20 -7.41 6.93
CA ALA A 92 -2.95 -6.20 6.68
C ALA A 92 -2.98 -5.84 5.19
N LEU A 93 -1.85 -5.98 4.49
CA LEU A 93 -1.75 -5.84 3.04
C LEU A 93 -2.70 -6.81 2.32
N ARG A 94 -2.73 -8.07 2.74
CA ARG A 94 -3.64 -9.08 2.18
C ARG A 94 -5.11 -8.71 2.41
N VAL A 95 -5.45 -8.21 3.60
CA VAL A 95 -6.82 -7.77 3.93
C VAL A 95 -7.23 -6.58 3.07
N ALA A 96 -6.40 -5.54 2.97
CA ALA A 96 -6.67 -4.39 2.12
C ALA A 96 -6.83 -4.78 0.65
N HIS A 97 -5.93 -5.62 0.14
CA HIS A 97 -5.98 -6.11 -1.24
C HIS A 97 -7.28 -6.86 -1.53
N SER A 98 -7.67 -7.80 -0.64
CA SER A 98 -8.94 -8.52 -0.80
C SER A 98 -10.15 -7.60 -0.85
N LEU A 99 -10.23 -6.59 0.03
CA LEU A 99 -11.35 -5.64 0.04
C LEU A 99 -11.43 -4.83 -1.25
N LEU A 100 -10.28 -4.42 -1.80
CA LEU A 100 -10.25 -3.71 -3.08
C LEU A 100 -10.62 -4.63 -4.26
N GLU A 101 -10.16 -5.89 -4.25
CA GLU A 101 -10.55 -6.89 -5.26
C GLU A 101 -12.04 -7.24 -5.21
N GLU A 102 -12.64 -7.34 -4.02
CA GLU A 102 -14.07 -7.61 -3.82
C GLU A 102 -14.93 -6.48 -4.42
N ARG A 103 -14.40 -5.25 -4.44
CA ARG A 103 -15.03 -4.10 -5.12
C ARG A 103 -14.74 -4.03 -6.62
N GLY A 104 -13.93 -4.95 -7.14
CA GLY A 104 -13.58 -5.03 -8.56
C GLY A 104 -12.42 -4.12 -8.97
N PHE A 105 -11.64 -3.60 -8.03
CA PHE A 105 -10.45 -2.82 -8.33
C PHE A 105 -9.24 -3.72 -8.59
N GLN A 106 -8.37 -3.31 -9.52
CA GLN A 106 -7.11 -3.99 -9.80
C GLN A 106 -5.96 -3.31 -9.05
N VAL A 107 -5.54 -3.90 -7.93
CA VAL A 107 -4.38 -3.43 -7.18
C VAL A 107 -3.15 -4.23 -7.58
N LYS A 108 -2.21 -3.58 -8.25
CA LYS A 108 -1.02 -4.23 -8.82
C LYS A 108 0.28 -3.77 -8.17
N ASN A 109 0.21 -2.79 -7.28
CA ASN A 109 1.34 -2.17 -6.62
C ASN A 109 1.19 -2.34 -5.11
N LEU A 110 1.90 -3.32 -4.56
CA LEU A 110 1.82 -3.78 -3.19
C LEU A 110 3.19 -3.64 -2.53
N TYR A 111 3.24 -2.87 -1.44
CA TYR A 111 4.46 -2.60 -0.70
C TYR A 111 4.25 -2.85 0.78
N THR A 112 5.29 -3.36 1.45
CA THR A 112 5.41 -3.29 2.90
C THR A 112 6.76 -2.68 3.25
N GLU A 113 6.81 -1.91 4.33
CA GLU A 113 8.04 -1.31 4.83
C GLU A 113 9.09 -2.38 5.10
N TYR A 114 8.71 -3.52 5.69
CA TYR A 114 9.64 -4.63 5.89
C TYR A 114 10.35 -5.10 4.61
N VAL A 115 9.62 -5.29 3.49
CA VAL A 115 10.27 -5.77 2.25
C VAL A 115 11.15 -4.69 1.65
N LEU A 116 10.77 -3.42 1.77
CA LEU A 116 11.58 -2.29 1.32
C LEU A 116 12.88 -2.21 2.13
N GLU A 117 12.80 -2.23 3.46
CA GLU A 117 13.96 -2.20 4.35
C GLU A 117 14.91 -3.37 4.11
N LYS A 118 14.35 -4.59 4.00
CA LYS A 118 15.14 -5.81 3.73
C LYS A 118 15.93 -5.72 2.42
N ASN A 119 15.42 -4.99 1.43
CA ASN A 119 16.09 -4.76 0.15
C ASN A 119 16.97 -3.48 0.14
N GLY A 120 17.23 -2.89 1.31
CA GLY A 120 18.11 -1.73 1.46
C GLY A 120 17.47 -0.38 1.14
N TYR A 121 16.14 -0.32 0.99
CA TYR A 121 15.45 0.95 0.75
C TYR A 121 15.18 1.68 2.07
N ASN A 122 15.64 2.92 2.16
CA ASN A 122 15.14 3.89 3.14
C ASN A 122 13.87 4.59 2.60
N VAL A 123 13.17 5.38 3.44
CA VAL A 123 11.92 6.07 3.07
C VAL A 123 12.04 6.87 1.77
N VAL A 124 13.11 7.65 1.60
CA VAL A 124 13.31 8.48 0.40
C VAL A 124 13.40 7.61 -0.86
N SER A 125 14.24 6.58 -0.81
CA SER A 125 14.43 5.65 -1.94
C SER A 125 13.21 4.76 -2.19
N ALA A 126 12.47 4.40 -1.14
CA ALA A 126 11.22 3.66 -1.23
C ALA A 126 10.14 4.48 -1.94
N VAL A 127 9.96 5.75 -1.55
CA VAL A 127 9.02 6.67 -2.20
C VAL A 127 9.40 6.87 -3.67
N ARG A 128 10.69 7.11 -3.98
CA ARG A 128 11.15 7.19 -5.38
C ARG A 128 10.79 5.93 -6.17
N LYS A 129 11.00 4.75 -5.59
CA LYS A 129 10.63 3.49 -6.24
C LYS A 129 9.12 3.39 -6.48
N ILE A 130 8.30 3.68 -5.48
CA ILE A 130 6.83 3.62 -5.59
C ILE A 130 6.35 4.56 -6.70
N MET A 131 6.85 5.79 -6.73
CA MET A 131 6.49 6.78 -7.74
C MET A 131 6.89 6.34 -9.15
N ASN A 132 8.12 5.83 -9.32
CA ASN A 132 8.60 5.29 -10.60
C ASN A 132 7.76 4.10 -11.07
N ASP A 133 7.39 3.19 -10.16
CA ASP A 133 6.56 2.03 -10.49
C ASP A 133 5.17 2.48 -10.97
N LEU A 134 4.54 3.45 -10.28
CA LEU A 134 3.23 4.00 -10.63
C LEU A 134 3.24 4.71 -11.99
N GLU A 135 4.26 5.53 -12.24
CA GLU A 135 4.41 6.28 -13.49
C GLU A 135 4.60 5.34 -14.68
N ARG A 136 5.56 4.42 -14.59
CA ARG A 136 5.86 3.46 -15.66
C ARG A 136 4.80 2.38 -15.82
N GLY A 137 3.94 2.20 -14.82
CA GLY A 137 2.95 1.11 -14.81
C GLY A 137 3.57 -0.24 -14.51
N ASN A 138 4.73 -0.25 -13.84
CA ASN A 138 5.34 -1.47 -13.37
C ASN A 138 4.47 -2.02 -12.25
N GLU A 139 4.05 -3.28 -12.39
CA GLU A 139 3.37 -3.99 -11.32
C GLU A 139 4.41 -4.38 -10.27
N ASN A 140 4.08 -4.16 -8.99
CA ASN A 140 4.89 -4.64 -7.89
C ASN A 140 4.03 -5.51 -6.99
N LEU A 141 4.04 -6.81 -7.23
CA LEU A 141 3.29 -7.75 -6.39
C LEU A 141 4.15 -8.32 -5.25
N LEU A 142 5.02 -7.47 -4.67
CA LEU A 142 6.10 -7.79 -3.74
C LEU A 142 7.30 -8.48 -4.43
N PHE A 143 7.71 -7.85 -5.55
CA PHE A 143 8.97 -8.03 -6.29
C PHE A 143 9.19 -9.40 -6.99
N ARG A 144 8.68 -9.58 -8.23
CA ARG A 144 9.09 -10.67 -9.14
C ARG A 144 9.63 -10.11 -10.45
N GLU A 145 10.58 -10.86 -11.03
CA GLU A 145 11.34 -10.63 -12.27
C GLU A 145 10.79 -11.39 -13.50
N GLU A 146 9.55 -11.89 -13.51
CA GLU A 146 8.98 -12.57 -14.69
C GLU A 146 7.68 -11.92 -15.12
N GLU A 147 7.71 -11.36 -16.33
CA GLU A 147 6.61 -10.72 -17.04
C GLU A 147 5.47 -11.72 -17.30
N GLY A 148 4.27 -11.37 -16.83
CA GLY A 148 3.04 -12.12 -17.10
C GLY A 148 1.97 -11.87 -16.05
N LYS A 149 0.68 -11.94 -16.44
CA LYS A 149 -0.47 -11.79 -15.53
C LYS A 149 -0.40 -12.83 -14.41
N ILE A 150 0.00 -12.41 -13.20
CA ILE A 150 0.19 -13.31 -12.07
C ILE A 150 -1.19 -13.82 -11.58
N PRO A 151 -1.44 -15.14 -11.54
CA PRO A 151 -2.69 -15.67 -11.01
C PRO A 151 -2.86 -15.33 -9.53
N ARG A 152 -4.10 -15.07 -9.08
CA ARG A 152 -4.46 -14.79 -7.66
C ARG A 152 -3.87 -15.79 -6.66
N LYS A 153 -3.79 -17.08 -7.05
CA LYS A 153 -3.22 -18.16 -6.23
C LYS A 153 -1.73 -17.93 -5.93
N GLU A 154 -1.01 -17.32 -6.85
CA GLU A 154 0.42 -17.08 -6.76
C GLU A 154 0.73 -15.83 -5.92
N ILE A 155 -0.10 -14.80 -5.99
CA ILE A 155 -0.09 -13.66 -5.05
C ILE A 155 -0.24 -14.17 -3.62
N ARG A 156 -1.24 -15.04 -3.37
CA ARG A 156 -1.45 -15.66 -2.04
C ARG A 156 -0.29 -16.55 -1.60
N LYS A 157 0.44 -17.17 -2.55
CA LYS A 157 1.60 -18.01 -2.24
C LYS A 157 2.77 -17.13 -1.81
N ARG A 158 3.10 -16.08 -2.57
CA ARG A 158 4.17 -15.13 -2.22
C ARG A 158 3.93 -14.42 -0.90
N LEU A 159 2.70 -13.94 -0.68
CA LEU A 159 2.33 -13.34 0.61
C LEU A 159 2.55 -14.32 1.77
N ARG A 160 2.27 -15.61 1.59
CA ARG A 160 2.53 -16.64 2.60
C ARG A 160 4.02 -16.90 2.81
N ASP A 161 4.79 -16.96 1.73
CA ASP A 161 6.23 -17.23 1.79
C ASP A 161 6.99 -16.06 2.44
N GLU A 162 6.67 -14.83 2.06
CA GLU A 162 7.24 -13.63 2.70
C GLU A 162 6.80 -13.49 4.16
N LEU A 163 5.57 -13.90 4.51
CA LEU A 163 5.12 -13.92 5.90
C LEU A 163 5.92 -14.93 6.75
N LYS A 164 6.36 -16.07 6.18
CA LYS A 164 7.29 -16.98 6.88
C LYS A 164 8.64 -16.31 7.12
N LYS A 165 9.20 -15.64 6.11
CA LYS A 165 10.48 -14.92 6.23
C LYS A 165 10.40 -13.77 7.25
N TYR A 166 9.32 -13.00 7.24
CA TYR A 166 9.08 -11.93 8.22
C TYR A 166 9.05 -12.42 9.66
N LYS A 167 8.40 -13.55 9.92
CA LYS A 167 8.39 -14.18 11.25
C LYS A 167 9.80 -14.54 11.74
N LEU A 168 10.67 -15.02 10.83
CA LEU A 168 12.07 -15.32 11.15
C LEU A 168 12.88 -14.04 11.40
N TYR A 169 12.71 -13.03 10.56
CA TYR A 169 13.39 -11.74 10.71
C TYR A 169 13.07 -11.07 12.05
N ARG A 170 11.79 -10.99 12.43
CA ARG A 170 11.38 -10.40 13.72
C ARG A 170 11.86 -11.19 14.93
N LYS A 171 12.07 -12.51 14.82
CA LYS A 171 12.66 -13.29 15.91
C LYS A 171 14.12 -12.89 16.17
N ARG A 172 14.89 -12.61 15.11
CA ARG A 172 16.29 -12.19 15.21
C ARG A 172 16.42 -10.77 15.80
N HIS A 173 15.56 -9.85 15.39
CA HIS A 173 15.56 -8.45 15.84
C HIS A 173 14.72 -8.22 17.12
N ARG A 174 14.30 -9.28 17.83
CA ARG A 174 13.70 -9.19 19.17
C ARG A 174 14.68 -9.59 20.28
N SER A 175 15.86 -10.06 19.89
CA SER A 175 16.93 -10.53 20.77
C SER A 175 18.02 -9.48 20.98
N GLU A 176 17.82 -8.29 20.41
CA GLU A 176 18.54 -7.03 20.67
C GLU A 176 17.56 -6.08 21.37
#